data_AF-A0A7W1LHB6-F1
#
_entry.id   AF-A0A7W1LHB6-F1
#
_cell.length_a   1.000
_cell.length_b   1.000
_cell.length_c   1.000
_cell.angle_alpha   90.00
_cell.angle_beta   90.00
_cell.angle_gamma   90.00
#
_symmetry.space_group_name_H-M   'P 1'
#
loop_
_entity.id
_entity.type
_entity.pdbx_description
1 polymer ?
#
loop_
_entity_poly.entity_id
_entity_poly.type
_entity_poly.pdbx_seq_one_letter_code
_entity_poly.pdbx_strand_id
1 'polypeptide(L)'
;MRPALIAVVALVSAALGASGALVLGKAAGWVDDDAGAVRTVLLSAEDASGTSESASATSLVGNRFDPAAIFARSSPGVVTIYSSFRGGGRSQGSGFVASEDGHVLT
;
A
#
# COMPACT_ATOMS: atom_id res chain seq x y z
N MET A 1 -13.66 -12.44 -49.08
CA MET A 1 -12.69 -12.29 -47.97
C MET A 1 -12.30 -13.68 -47.48
N ARG A 2 -11.01 -13.97 -47.26
CA ARG A 2 -10.55 -15.31 -46.83
C ARG A 2 -10.34 -15.30 -45.30
N PRO A 3 -11.23 -15.90 -44.49
CA PRO A 3 -11.19 -15.78 -43.04
C PRO A 3 -9.88 -16.30 -42.43
N ALA A 4 -9.28 -17.33 -43.04
CA ALA A 4 -7.98 -17.85 -42.63
C ALA A 4 -6.85 -16.81 -42.73
N LEU A 5 -6.85 -15.98 -43.78
CA LEU A 5 -5.85 -14.92 -43.96
C LEU A 5 -6.01 -13.82 -42.90
N ILE A 6 -7.25 -13.48 -42.54
CA ILE A 6 -7.54 -12.49 -41.48
C ILE A 6 -7.07 -13.03 -40.12
N ALA A 7 -7.33 -14.30 -39.83
CA ALA A 7 -6.88 -14.95 -38.59
C ALA A 7 -5.34 -14.95 -38.48
N VAL A 8 -4.63 -15.26 -39.57
CA VAL A 8 -3.16 -15.24 -39.59
C VAL A 8 -2.63 -13.83 -39.33
N VAL A 9 -3.17 -12.81 -40.01
CA VAL A 9 -2.75 -11.41 -39.80
C VAL A 9 -3.02 -10.98 -38.36
N ALA A 10 -4.19 -11.30 -37.81
CA ALA A 10 -4.54 -10.97 -36.43
C ALA A 10 -3.58 -11.64 -35.42
N LEU A 11 -3.24 -12.92 -35.62
CA LEU A 11 -2.29 -13.63 -34.75
C LEU A 11 -0.89 -13.02 -34.83
N VAL A 12 -0.41 -12.67 -36.02
CA VAL A 12 0.90 -12.04 -36.21
C VAL A 12 0.93 -10.67 -35.54
N SER A 13 -0.09 -9.84 -35.75
CA SER A 13 -0.20 -8.53 -35.10
C SER A 13 -0.28 -8.65 -33.57
N ALA A 14 -1.03 -9.62 -33.05
CA ALA A 14 -1.11 -9.87 -31.61
C ALA A 14 0.24 -10.30 -31.03
N ALA A 15 0.96 -11.19 -31.72
CA ALA A 15 2.27 -11.66 -31.27
C ALA A 15 3.31 -10.52 -31.25
N LEU A 16 3.30 -9.66 -32.27
CA LEU A 16 4.17 -8.47 -32.34
C LEU A 16 3.81 -7.42 -31.27
N GLY A 17 2.51 -7.20 -31.01
CA GLY A 17 2.07 -6.29 -29.96
C GLY A 17 2.45 -6.79 -28.56
N ALA A 18 2.26 -8.08 -28.29
CA ALA A 18 2.60 -8.69 -27.02
C ALA A 18 4.12 -8.64 -26.76
N SER A 19 4.93 -9.01 -27.75
CA SER A 19 6.40 -8.97 -27.62
C SER A 19 6.92 -7.54 -27.45
N GLY A 20 6.38 -6.56 -28.18
CA GLY A 20 6.73 -5.16 -28.01
C GLY A 20 6.41 -4.62 -26.62
N ALA A 21 5.24 -4.95 -26.08
CA ALA A 21 4.85 -4.58 -24.73
C ALA A 21 5.78 -5.17 -23.65
N LEU A 22 6.18 -6.44 -23.80
CA LEU A 22 7.13 -7.11 -22.92
C LEU A 22 8.52 -6.44 -22.94
N VAL A 23 9.03 -6.10 -24.12
CA VAL A 23 10.33 -5.42 -24.27
C VAL A 23 10.30 -4.04 -23.62
N LEU A 24 9.23 -3.26 -23.83
CA LEU A 24 9.07 -1.95 -23.20
C LEU A 24 8.92 -2.06 -21.68
N GLY A 25 8.15 -3.03 -21.19
CA GLY A 25 7.99 -3.28 -19.76
C GLY A 25 9.30 -3.69 -19.08
N LYS A 26 10.13 -4.51 -19.75
CA LYS A 26 11.50 -4.83 -19.32
C LYS A 26 12.38 -3.57 -19.28
N ALA A 27 12.40 -2.77 -20.34
CA ALA A 27 13.23 -1.56 -20.43
C ALA A 27 12.82 -0.47 -19.42
N ALA A 28 11.52 -0.40 -19.07
CA ALA A 28 11.00 0.51 -18.05
C ALA A 28 11.18 -0.01 -16.61
N GLY A 29 11.74 -1.22 -16.41
CA GLY A 29 11.91 -1.83 -15.10
C GLY A 29 10.59 -2.35 -14.47
N TRP A 30 9.54 -2.53 -15.26
CA TRP A 30 8.24 -3.04 -14.78
C TRP A 30 8.19 -4.57 -14.74
N VAL A 31 8.97 -5.22 -15.60
CA VAL A 31 9.02 -6.68 -15.73
C VAL A 31 10.43 -7.14 -15.39
N ASP A 32 10.81 -7.05 -14.12
CA ASP A 32 12.06 -7.62 -13.64
C ASP A 32 11.77 -8.84 -12.76
N ASP A 33 12.60 -9.88 -12.88
CA ASP A 33 12.51 -11.06 -11.99
C ASP A 33 13.00 -10.71 -10.57
N ASP A 34 13.79 -9.63 -10.48
CA ASP A 34 14.28 -8.99 -9.26
C ASP A 34 13.42 -7.78 -8.82
N ALA A 35 12.21 -7.59 -9.38
CA ALA A 35 11.25 -6.60 -8.91
C ALA A 35 10.90 -6.96 -7.46
N GLY A 36 11.67 -6.38 -6.53
CA GLY A 36 11.88 -6.85 -5.16
C GLY A 36 10.64 -7.50 -4.62
N ALA A 37 10.67 -8.83 -4.56
CA ALA A 37 9.51 -9.65 -4.25
C ALA A 37 8.82 -9.02 -3.03
N VAL A 38 7.67 -8.38 -3.27
CA VAL A 38 6.86 -7.80 -2.20
C VAL A 38 6.30 -8.99 -1.44
N ARG A 39 7.11 -9.48 -0.51
CA ARG A 39 6.78 -10.64 0.29
C ARG A 39 5.93 -10.13 1.43
N THR A 40 4.64 -10.38 1.34
CA THR A 40 3.75 -10.20 2.48
C THR A 40 4.17 -11.19 3.56
N VAL A 41 4.91 -10.71 4.55
CA VAL A 41 5.28 -11.48 5.73
C VAL A 41 4.13 -11.36 6.73
N LEU A 42 3.36 -12.44 6.87
CA LEU A 42 2.42 -12.59 7.97
C LEU A 42 3.21 -12.97 9.22
N LEU A 43 3.50 -11.98 10.06
CA LEU A 43 3.90 -12.24 11.44
C LEU A 43 2.63 -12.63 12.19
N SER A 44 2.51 -13.89 12.58
CA SER A 44 1.59 -14.24 13.66
C SER A 44 2.07 -13.44 14.87
N ALA A 45 1.26 -12.49 15.33
CA ALA A 45 1.47 -11.94 16.65
C ALA A 45 1.32 -13.14 17.61
N GLU A 46 2.45 -13.66 18.10
CA GLU A 46 2.43 -14.32 19.39
C GLU A 46 1.80 -13.29 20.32
N ASP A 47 0.65 -13.63 20.89
CA ASP A 47 0.05 -12.83 21.93
C ASP A 47 1.18 -12.48 22.88
N ALA A 48 1.54 -11.20 22.90
CA ALA A 48 2.31 -10.65 23.98
C ALA A 48 1.38 -10.69 25.20
N SER A 49 1.17 -11.89 25.73
CA SER A 49 1.05 -12.14 27.16
C SER A 49 2.40 -11.80 27.81
N GLY A 50 2.98 -10.66 27.44
CA GLY A 50 3.76 -9.91 28.38
C GLY A 50 2.78 -9.63 29.50
N THR A 51 3.11 -10.10 30.70
CA THR A 51 2.55 -9.57 31.92
C THR A 51 2.43 -8.08 31.71
N SER A 52 1.20 -7.59 31.54
CA SER A 52 0.93 -6.19 31.75
C SER A 52 1.24 -6.01 33.23
N GLU A 53 2.51 -5.70 33.55
CA GLU A 53 2.74 -4.82 34.67
C GLU A 53 1.85 -3.64 34.34
N SER A 54 0.71 -3.57 35.03
CA SER A 54 -0.06 -2.37 35.14
C SER A 54 0.90 -1.36 35.73
N ALA A 55 1.72 -0.75 34.88
CA ALA A 55 2.32 0.52 35.13
C ALA A 55 1.10 1.40 35.35
N SER A 56 0.80 1.61 36.64
CA SER A 56 -0.17 2.59 37.07
C SER A 56 0.40 3.90 36.54
N ALA A 57 -0.02 4.27 35.34
CA ALA A 57 0.25 5.55 34.73
C ALA A 57 -0.51 6.55 35.60
N THR A 58 0.12 6.90 36.72
CA THR A 58 -0.28 8.05 37.50
C THR A 58 -0.20 9.21 36.53
N SER A 59 -1.36 9.82 36.24
CA SER A 59 -1.40 11.08 35.52
C SER A 59 -0.37 11.98 36.18
N LEU A 60 0.59 12.51 35.41
CA LEU A 60 1.50 13.53 35.88
C LEU A 60 0.68 14.80 36.09
N VAL A 61 -0.13 14.81 37.14
CA VAL A 61 -0.94 15.94 37.60
C VAL A 61 0.05 17.06 37.89
N GLY A 62 0.17 18.00 36.94
CA GLY A 62 1.11 19.12 37.00
C GLY A 62 1.90 19.40 35.72
N ASN A 63 1.95 18.49 34.73
CA ASN A 63 2.96 18.60 33.65
C ASN A 63 2.54 19.29 32.34
N ARG A 64 1.59 20.25 32.39
CA ARG A 64 1.13 21.01 31.20
C ARG A 64 0.68 20.13 30.02
N PHE A 65 0.19 18.92 30.28
CA PHE A 65 -0.38 18.06 29.25
C PHE A 65 -1.70 18.67 28.77
N ASP A 66 -1.64 19.31 27.60
CA ASP A 66 -2.80 19.87 26.93
C ASP A 66 -3.14 18.98 25.72
N PRO A 67 -4.11 18.05 25.87
CA PRO A 67 -4.48 17.15 24.79
C PRO A 67 -5.06 17.89 23.59
N ALA A 68 -5.73 19.03 23.81
CA ALA A 68 -6.29 19.84 22.72
C ALA A 68 -5.17 20.49 21.89
N ALA A 69 -4.14 21.03 22.55
CA ALA A 69 -2.99 21.60 21.84
C ALA A 69 -2.15 20.53 21.13
N ILE A 70 -2.03 19.32 21.69
CA ILE A 70 -1.36 18.19 21.02
C ILE A 70 -2.15 17.80 19.78
N PHE A 71 -3.45 17.56 19.92
CA PHE A 71 -4.33 17.20 18.81
C PHE A 71 -4.32 18.26 17.70
N ALA A 72 -4.44 19.55 18.05
CA ALA A 72 -4.44 20.63 17.08
C ALA A 72 -3.15 20.69 16.25
N ARG A 73 -2.01 20.34 16.85
CA ARG A 73 -0.71 20.32 16.17
C ARG A 73 -0.45 19.03 15.38
N SER A 74 -0.94 17.88 15.84
CA SER A 74 -0.65 16.58 15.21
C SER A 74 -1.70 16.12 14.20
N SER A 75 -2.97 16.48 14.39
CA SER A 75 -4.08 16.06 13.51
C SER A 75 -3.91 16.42 12.03
N PRO A 76 -3.26 17.54 11.63
CA PRO A 76 -3.02 17.80 10.21
C PRO A 76 -2.16 16.75 9.51
N GLY A 77 -1.36 15.98 10.26
CA GLY A 77 -0.55 14.89 9.72
C GLY A 77 -1.28 13.55 9.62
N VAL A 78 -2.51 13.45 10.13
CA VAL A 78 -3.32 12.23 10.11
C VAL A 78 -4.22 12.24 8.88
N VAL A 79 -4.20 11.15 8.13
CA VAL A 79 -4.94 10.99 6.88
C VAL A 79 -5.96 9.87 6.99
N THR A 80 -7.04 9.99 6.22
CA THR A 80 -8.00 8.90 6.02
C THR A 80 -7.63 8.12 4.76
N ILE A 81 -7.53 6.81 4.90
CA ILE A 81 -7.23 5.90 3.79
C ILE A 81 -8.52 5.20 3.37
N TYR A 82 -8.85 5.28 2.08
CA TYR A 82 -9.99 4.59 1.50
C TYR A 82 -9.50 3.49 0.54
N SER A 83 -10.00 2.28 0.72
CA SER A 83 -9.70 1.14 -0.15
C SER A 83 -10.96 0.68 -0.88
N SER A 84 -10.83 0.50 -2.19
CA SER A 84 -11.86 -0.09 -3.05
C SER A 84 -11.36 -1.38 -3.67
N PHE A 85 -12.09 -2.46 -3.46
CA PHE A 85 -11.74 -3.80 -3.95
C PHE A 85 -12.57 -4.18 -5.17
N ARG A 86 -11.99 -5.03 -6.03
CA ARG A 86 -12.72 -5.64 -7.14
C ARG A 86 -13.92 -6.43 -6.59
N GLY A 87 -15.11 -6.20 -7.14
CA GLY A 87 -16.35 -6.76 -6.61
C GLY A 87 -17.13 -5.83 -5.68
N GLY A 88 -16.69 -4.58 -5.51
CA GLY A 88 -17.46 -3.53 -4.82
C GLY A 88 -17.23 -3.44 -3.31
N GLY A 89 -16.31 -4.23 -2.76
CA GLY A 89 -15.90 -4.11 -1.36
C GLY A 89 -15.25 -2.74 -1.10
N ARG A 90 -15.60 -2.11 0.01
CA ARG A 90 -15.02 -0.83 0.46
C ARG A 90 -14.55 -0.96 1.90
N SER A 91 -13.37 -0.43 2.22
CA SER A 91 -12.90 -0.29 3.59
C SER A 91 -12.28 1.09 3.81
N GLN A 92 -12.18 1.49 5.07
CA GLN A 92 -11.58 2.74 5.50
C GLN A 92 -10.65 2.48 6.68
N GLY A 93 -9.54 3.21 6.73
CA GLY A 93 -8.60 3.24 7.84
C GLY A 93 -7.99 4.63 8.02
N SER A 94 -7.07 4.74 8.97
CA SER A 94 -6.30 5.96 9.23
C SER A 94 -4.82 5.68 9.06
N GLY A 95 -4.07 6.65 8.55
CA GLY A 95 -2.61 6.65 8.58
C GLY A 95 -2.07 8.01 8.99
N PHE A 96 -0.76 8.16 8.97
CA PHE A 96 -0.11 9.47 9.15
C PHE A 96 1.02 9.68 8.15
N VAL A 97 1.24 10.94 7.77
CA VAL A 97 2.33 11.34 6.89
C VAL A 97 3.65 11.25 7.64
N ALA A 98 4.56 10.42 7.13
CA ALA A 98 5.86 10.11 7.75
C ALA A 98 7.04 10.85 7.10
N SER A 99 6.85 11.40 5.89
CA SER A 99 7.86 12.18 5.17
C SER A 99 7.21 13.31 4.35
N GLU A 100 7.96 14.38 4.11
CA GLU A 100 7.57 15.51 3.24
C GLU A 100 7.35 15.08 1.78
N ASP A 101 7.93 13.95 1.36
CA ASP A 101 7.71 13.34 0.04
C ASP A 101 6.33 12.68 -0.11
N GLY A 102 5.52 12.65 0.96
CA GLY A 102 4.17 12.09 0.96
C GLY A 102 4.08 10.60 1.32
N HIS A 103 5.11 10.03 1.97
CA HIS A 103 5.03 8.67 2.49
C HIS A 103 4.05 8.58 3.66
N VAL A 104 3.16 7.58 3.65
CA VAL A 104 2.14 7.36 4.69
C VAL A 104 2.34 5.99 5.36
N LEU A 105 2.25 5.95 6.69
CA LEU A 105 2.25 4.72 7.49
C LEU A 105 0.85 4.45 8.05
N THR A 106 0.43 3.18 8.06
CA THR A 106 -0.91 2.72 8.48
C THR A 106 -0.89 1.31 9.03
#